data_AF-A0A536N7D8-F1
#
_entry.id   AF-A0A536N7D8-F1
#
_cell.length_a   1.000
_cell.length_b   1.000
_cell.length_c   1.000
_cell.angle_alpha   90.00
_cell.angle_beta   90.00
_cell.angle_gamma   90.00
#
_symmetry.space_group_name_H-M   'P 1'
#
loop_
_entity.id
_entity.type
_entity.pdbx_description
1 polymer ?
#
loop_
_entity_poly.entity_id
_entity_poly.type
_entity_poly.pdbx_seq_one_letter_code
_entity_poly.pdbx_strand_id
1 'polypeptide(L)'
;PPDNGITLVAIDARSKDHLGAYPWDNGYHAKVINYLASLHPKVILFDVVLNHSTIDPELLPPPPNVITQQAFEKARTDGLLAQAIKDAGNVVLVCTSSDGPIDALEVGEPVADLGFASPDPANAIRGMSLQVKSTCDQNEAHESAFVAALRIAEKNQDPIDVNGDAAQFGKHRIPLVNGQMLINYSLGGSPTCAYIDAFNTACPHPEQIKDHIVVVGTKLIDAGDVYSQPVVFKHDSSFCPTTRPQCMLDNQNYGYRIMADAMATVLQDRYITVEPRSWTIGVSLLLALIVGLAVYGLGFRAAIIGTIDLLGLYYVAAIVLAQRDLLVDPLYAPIAIVLAASFSLGARYVLVERERRKVERIFGQYVDPRISRQLADSRSIKDVTSKGERRELTLMFVDIRGFTAMSEAMSAEDVLAVIQEYLNEMSSLILKWDGTIDKYVGDEIVAIWNAPTHQPQHAL
;
A
#
# COMPACT_ATOMS: atom_id res chain seq x y z
N PRO A 1 8.82 19.21 -8.79
CA PRO A 1 9.20 20.58 -8.37
C PRO A 1 7.92 21.44 -8.30
N PRO A 2 7.86 22.50 -7.49
CA PRO A 2 6.73 23.43 -7.53
C PRO A 2 6.64 24.07 -8.93
N ASP A 3 5.43 24.42 -9.35
CA ASP A 3 5.20 25.11 -10.62
C ASP A 3 5.63 26.58 -10.52
N ASN A 4 6.39 27.05 -11.51
CA ASN A 4 6.88 28.43 -11.52
C ASN A 4 5.80 29.44 -11.92
N GLY A 5 4.65 29.00 -12.46
CA GLY A 5 3.50 29.84 -12.83
C GLY A 5 2.42 29.91 -11.75
N ILE A 6 2.67 29.39 -10.55
CA ILE A 6 1.77 29.49 -9.39
C ILE A 6 2.45 30.27 -8.28
N THR A 7 1.77 31.31 -7.78
CA THR A 7 2.24 32.17 -6.71
C THR A 7 1.29 32.10 -5.52
N LEU A 8 1.86 32.01 -4.33
CA LEU A 8 1.11 31.86 -3.09
C LEU A 8 1.02 33.18 -2.34
N VAL A 9 -0.15 33.50 -1.81
CA VAL A 9 -0.35 34.61 -0.88
C VAL A 9 -0.84 34.04 0.44
N ALA A 10 0.04 34.01 1.43
CA ALA A 10 -0.21 33.33 2.70
C ALA A 10 -0.73 34.29 3.77
N ILE A 11 -1.90 34.00 4.34
CA ILE A 11 -2.36 34.60 5.59
C ILE A 11 -1.57 33.93 6.72
N ASP A 12 -0.44 34.53 7.08
CA ASP A 12 0.52 33.97 8.04
C ASP A 12 0.45 34.67 9.41
N ALA A 13 1.26 34.17 10.36
CA ALA A 13 1.35 34.75 11.70
C ALA A 13 1.73 36.24 11.66
N ARG A 14 2.61 36.66 10.75
CA ARG A 14 2.97 38.07 10.58
C ARG A 14 1.76 38.91 10.21
N SER A 15 0.91 38.41 9.33
CA SER A 15 -0.32 39.11 8.93
C SER A 15 -1.32 39.20 10.09
N LYS A 16 -1.48 38.12 10.88
CA LYS A 16 -2.26 38.13 12.14
C LYS A 16 -1.73 39.14 13.16
N ASP A 17 -0.41 39.23 13.33
CA ASP A 17 0.20 40.14 14.30
C ASP A 17 -0.01 41.62 13.93
N HIS A 18 -0.10 41.96 12.64
CA HIS A 18 -0.27 43.34 12.17
C HIS A 18 -1.73 43.75 11.98
N LEU A 19 -2.60 42.85 11.55
CA LEU A 19 -4.00 43.14 11.23
C LEU A 19 -4.98 42.73 12.34
N GLY A 20 -4.51 41.98 13.34
CA GLY A 20 -5.32 41.48 14.45
C GLY A 20 -5.82 40.05 14.22
N ALA A 21 -6.74 39.60 15.08
CA ALA A 21 -7.27 38.25 15.02
C ALA A 21 -8.01 37.97 13.71
N TYR A 22 -7.70 36.83 13.08
CA TYR A 22 -8.39 36.30 11.90
C TYR A 22 -9.61 35.47 12.34
N PRO A 23 -10.76 35.47 11.62
CA PRO A 23 -11.02 36.10 10.32
C PRO A 23 -11.14 37.63 10.35
N TRP A 24 -10.76 38.28 9.25
CA TRP A 24 -10.81 39.75 9.12
C TRP A 24 -12.05 40.22 8.36
N ASP A 25 -12.29 41.53 8.40
CA ASP A 25 -13.38 42.16 7.66
C ASP A 25 -13.18 42.07 6.12
N ASN A 26 -14.27 41.89 5.38
CA ASN A 26 -14.27 41.69 3.93
C ASN A 26 -13.66 42.86 3.14
N GLY A 27 -13.60 44.07 3.73
CA GLY A 27 -12.90 45.22 3.14
C GLY A 27 -11.37 45.02 3.07
N TYR A 28 -10.80 44.21 3.95
CA TYR A 28 -9.37 43.85 3.89
C TYR A 28 -9.11 42.93 2.70
N HIS A 29 -10.02 41.97 2.46
CA HIS A 29 -9.98 41.05 1.33
C HIS A 29 -10.16 41.81 0.00
N ALA A 30 -11.12 42.74 -0.06
CA ALA A 30 -11.30 43.62 -1.20
C ALA A 30 -10.04 44.40 -1.58
N LYS A 31 -9.34 44.98 -0.59
CA LYS A 31 -8.09 45.73 -0.82
C LYS A 31 -6.98 44.84 -1.40
N VAL A 32 -6.84 43.62 -0.88
CA VAL A 32 -5.86 42.66 -1.39
C VAL A 32 -6.20 42.20 -2.81
N ILE A 33 -7.46 41.88 -3.09
CA ILE A 33 -7.92 41.51 -4.44
C ILE A 33 -7.62 42.64 -5.42
N ASN A 34 -7.95 43.89 -5.09
CA ASN A 34 -7.68 45.04 -5.95
C ASN A 34 -6.18 45.21 -6.27
N TYR A 35 -5.31 45.04 -5.27
CA TYR A 35 -3.87 45.08 -5.48
C TYR A 35 -3.39 43.93 -6.37
N LEU A 36 -3.77 42.70 -6.06
CA LEU A 36 -3.38 41.53 -6.84
C LEU A 36 -3.89 41.65 -8.29
N ALA A 37 -5.13 42.06 -8.50
CA ALA A 37 -5.71 42.29 -9.82
C ALA A 37 -4.95 43.36 -10.61
N SER A 38 -4.45 44.42 -9.95
CA SER A 38 -3.62 45.46 -10.58
C SER A 38 -2.29 44.95 -11.14
N LEU A 39 -1.82 43.79 -10.67
CA LEU A 39 -0.62 43.12 -11.17
C LEU A 39 -0.90 42.17 -12.34
N HIS A 40 -2.15 42.04 -12.77
CA HIS A 40 -2.60 41.23 -13.90
C HIS A 40 -2.24 39.73 -13.80
N PRO A 41 -2.67 39.01 -12.74
CA PRO A 41 -2.60 37.56 -12.69
C PRO A 41 -3.56 36.94 -13.71
N LYS A 42 -3.35 35.66 -14.06
CA LYS A 42 -4.30 34.90 -14.88
C LYS A 42 -5.62 34.68 -14.14
N VAL A 43 -5.52 34.29 -12.87
CA VAL A 43 -6.65 34.03 -11.98
C VAL A 43 -6.19 34.19 -10.53
N ILE A 44 -7.11 34.60 -9.66
CA ILE A 44 -6.92 34.63 -8.21
C ILE A 44 -7.85 33.58 -7.60
N LEU A 45 -7.29 32.44 -7.16
CA LEU A 45 -7.99 31.45 -6.36
C LEU A 45 -7.95 31.91 -4.90
N PHE A 46 -9.12 32.19 -4.33
CA PHE A 46 -9.26 32.86 -3.04
C PHE A 46 -9.89 31.90 -2.02
N ASP A 47 -9.02 31.22 -1.28
CA ASP A 47 -9.34 30.23 -0.24
C ASP A 47 -9.23 30.86 1.15
N VAL A 48 -10.20 31.71 1.47
CA VAL A 48 -10.19 32.53 2.68
C VAL A 48 -11.55 32.42 3.33
N VAL A 49 -11.57 32.14 4.63
CA VAL A 49 -12.77 32.25 5.46
C VAL A 49 -13.24 33.70 5.40
N LEU A 50 -14.34 33.93 4.71
CA LEU A 50 -15.01 35.22 4.69
C LEU A 50 -15.67 35.40 6.06
N ASN A 51 -15.69 36.63 6.57
CA ASN A 51 -16.32 36.89 7.85
C ASN A 51 -17.86 36.81 7.70
N HIS A 52 -18.38 35.60 7.76
CA HIS A 52 -19.76 35.32 8.11
C HIS A 52 -19.84 35.55 9.61
N SER A 53 -20.23 36.75 10.04
CA SER A 53 -20.66 36.89 11.42
C SER A 53 -21.80 35.87 11.62
N THR A 54 -21.52 34.72 12.26
CA THR A 54 -22.51 33.80 12.82
C THR A 54 -23.16 34.52 13.98
N ILE A 55 -23.99 35.51 13.65
CA ILE A 55 -25.06 35.94 14.53
C ILE A 55 -26.20 35.00 14.19
N ASP A 56 -26.47 34.11 15.12
CA ASP A 56 -27.68 33.32 15.18
C ASP A 56 -28.89 34.22 14.86
N PRO A 57 -29.63 33.98 13.75
CA PRO A 57 -30.80 34.77 13.42
C PRO A 57 -31.93 34.65 14.46
N GLU A 58 -31.82 33.76 15.46
CA GLU A 58 -32.77 33.68 16.58
C GLU A 58 -32.47 34.61 17.77
N LEU A 59 -31.38 35.40 17.76
CA LEU A 59 -31.03 36.23 18.92
C LEU A 59 -31.36 37.72 18.84
N LEU A 60 -31.95 38.26 17.77
CA LEU A 60 -32.60 39.59 17.79
C LEU A 60 -33.48 39.80 16.53
N PRO A 61 -34.80 40.07 16.65
CA PRO A 61 -35.59 40.49 15.50
C PRO A 61 -35.20 41.92 15.12
N PRO A 62 -34.99 42.22 13.83
CA PRO A 62 -34.79 43.57 13.39
C PRO A 62 -36.08 44.41 13.37
N PRO A 63 -36.14 45.61 13.99
CA PRO A 63 -37.17 46.61 13.70
C PRO A 63 -37.04 47.19 12.27
N PRO A 64 -38.08 47.85 11.73
CA PRO A 64 -38.36 47.89 10.29
C PRO A 64 -37.40 48.72 9.41
N ASN A 65 -36.39 49.39 9.98
CA ASN A 65 -35.46 50.27 9.27
C ASN A 65 -34.06 50.24 9.92
N VAL A 66 -33.16 49.40 9.38
CA VAL A 66 -31.70 49.26 9.62
C VAL A 66 -31.21 49.25 11.09
N ILE A 67 -30.61 48.12 11.51
CA ILE A 67 -30.75 47.62 12.89
C ILE A 67 -29.53 47.81 13.80
N THR A 68 -28.30 47.97 13.31
CA THR A 68 -27.12 48.34 14.12
C THR A 68 -25.99 48.90 13.24
N GLN A 69 -25.07 49.70 13.80
CA GLN A 69 -23.86 50.18 13.12
C GLN A 69 -22.99 49.02 12.56
N GLN A 70 -23.01 47.87 13.23
CA GLN A 70 -22.30 46.67 12.79
C GLN A 70 -22.92 46.05 11.53
N ALA A 71 -24.25 45.99 11.43
CA ALA A 71 -24.92 45.47 10.24
C ALA A 71 -24.67 46.35 9.01
N PHE A 72 -24.60 47.68 9.20
CA PHE A 72 -24.25 48.62 8.15
C PHE A 72 -22.80 48.47 7.68
N GLU A 73 -21.84 48.41 8.62
CA GLU A 73 -20.43 48.20 8.26
C GLU A 73 -20.21 46.87 7.55
N LYS A 74 -20.88 45.79 7.99
CA LYS A 74 -20.85 44.50 7.30
C LYS A 74 -21.35 44.61 5.87
N ALA A 75 -22.54 45.17 5.65
CA ALA A 75 -23.09 45.33 4.31
C ALA A 75 -22.18 46.19 3.40
N ARG A 76 -21.51 47.20 3.99
CA ARG A 76 -20.53 48.03 3.29
C ARG A 76 -19.32 47.20 2.86
N THR A 77 -18.77 46.36 3.73
CA THR A 77 -17.53 45.62 3.47
C THR A 77 -17.76 44.40 2.59
N ASP A 78 -18.92 43.77 2.69
CA ASP A 78 -19.44 42.77 1.75
C ASP A 78 -19.57 43.37 0.33
N GLY A 79 -20.15 44.57 0.22
CA GLY A 79 -20.27 45.28 -1.06
C GLY A 79 -18.91 45.67 -1.67
N LEU A 80 -17.92 46.04 -0.84
CA LEU A 80 -16.55 46.28 -1.31
C LEU A 80 -15.89 45.01 -1.87
N LEU A 81 -16.12 43.87 -1.24
CA LEU A 81 -15.59 42.58 -1.68
C LEU A 81 -16.22 42.15 -3.01
N ALA A 82 -17.55 42.17 -3.10
CA ALA A 82 -18.26 41.84 -4.34
C ALA A 82 -17.82 42.76 -5.50
N GLN A 83 -17.68 44.06 -5.25
CA GLN A 83 -17.17 44.99 -6.26
C GLN A 83 -15.73 44.67 -6.68
N ALA A 84 -14.83 44.35 -5.75
CA ALA A 84 -13.45 43.98 -6.07
C ALA A 84 -13.36 42.69 -6.90
N ILE A 85 -14.20 41.69 -6.61
CA ILE A 85 -14.31 40.45 -7.39
C ILE A 85 -14.79 40.75 -8.81
N LYS A 86 -15.84 41.56 -8.94
CA LYS A 86 -16.42 41.98 -10.21
C LYS A 86 -15.44 42.80 -11.06
N ASP A 87 -14.72 43.73 -10.44
CA ASP A 87 -13.73 44.57 -11.11
C ASP A 87 -12.50 43.78 -11.58
N ALA A 88 -12.08 42.78 -10.79
CA ALA A 88 -10.99 41.89 -11.17
C ALA A 88 -11.39 40.94 -12.32
N GLY A 89 -12.62 40.40 -12.28
CA GLY A 89 -13.19 39.56 -13.35
C GLY A 89 -12.55 38.16 -13.50
N ASN A 90 -11.59 37.81 -12.64
CA ASN A 90 -10.85 36.54 -12.68
C ASN A 90 -10.56 36.00 -11.26
N VAL A 91 -11.48 36.19 -10.33
CA VAL A 91 -11.39 35.67 -8.96
C VAL A 91 -12.28 34.44 -8.83
N VAL A 92 -11.75 33.36 -8.28
CA VAL A 92 -12.50 32.16 -7.90
C VAL A 92 -12.57 32.11 -6.38
N LEU A 93 -13.78 32.17 -5.83
CA LEU A 93 -14.00 31.99 -4.39
C LEU A 93 -14.13 30.51 -4.07
N VAL A 94 -13.34 30.04 -3.10
CA VAL A 94 -13.47 28.68 -2.58
C VAL A 94 -14.58 28.68 -1.53
N CYS A 95 -15.53 27.77 -1.68
CA CYS A 95 -16.57 27.52 -0.69
C CYS A 95 -16.35 26.16 -0.01
N THR A 96 -16.80 26.05 1.23
CA THR A 96 -16.86 24.79 1.97
C THR A 96 -18.28 24.57 2.51
N SER A 97 -18.64 23.33 2.85
CA SER A 97 -19.97 23.01 3.37
C SER A 97 -20.32 23.70 4.71
N SER A 98 -19.34 24.27 5.42
CA SER A 98 -19.53 25.03 6.67
C SER A 98 -19.60 26.54 6.47
N ASP A 99 -18.98 27.05 5.40
CA ASP A 99 -18.80 28.48 5.12
C ASP A 99 -19.16 28.74 3.65
N GLY A 100 -20.46 28.88 3.39
CA GLY A 100 -21.00 29.22 2.08
C GLY A 100 -20.78 30.70 1.73
N PRO A 101 -20.78 31.11 0.46
CA PRO A 101 -20.53 32.49 0.05
C PRO A 101 -21.55 33.50 0.62
N ILE A 102 -21.16 34.78 0.74
CA ILE A 102 -22.03 35.84 1.25
C ILE A 102 -23.15 36.23 0.26
N ASP A 103 -24.31 36.65 0.79
CA ASP A 103 -25.50 37.06 0.00
C ASP A 103 -25.25 38.22 -0.98
N ALA A 104 -24.13 38.95 -0.82
CA ALA A 104 -23.75 40.08 -1.67
C ALA A 104 -23.18 39.68 -3.04
N LEU A 105 -22.85 38.40 -3.25
CA LEU A 105 -22.31 37.91 -4.52
C LEU A 105 -23.45 37.65 -5.51
N GLU A 106 -23.28 38.12 -6.75
CA GLU A 106 -24.27 37.90 -7.81
C GLU A 106 -24.23 36.45 -8.33
N VAL A 107 -25.38 35.95 -8.80
CA VAL A 107 -25.47 34.68 -9.54
C VAL A 107 -24.59 34.77 -10.80
N GLY A 108 -23.55 33.92 -10.88
CA GLY A 108 -22.58 33.90 -11.97
C GLY A 108 -21.15 34.32 -11.58
N GLU A 109 -20.90 34.75 -10.34
CA GLU A 109 -19.53 34.85 -9.83
C GLU A 109 -18.91 33.45 -9.67
N PRO A 110 -17.60 33.25 -9.95
CA PRO A 110 -16.99 31.92 -9.95
C PRO A 110 -16.81 31.42 -8.51
N VAL A 111 -17.83 30.75 -7.98
CA VAL A 111 -17.77 30.02 -6.71
C VAL A 111 -17.56 28.54 -7.01
N ALA A 112 -16.61 27.93 -6.32
CA ALA A 112 -16.31 26.52 -6.50
C ALA A 112 -15.92 25.84 -5.19
N ASP A 113 -16.20 24.54 -5.09
CA ASP A 113 -15.97 23.77 -3.88
C ASP A 113 -14.48 23.43 -3.70
N LEU A 114 -14.01 23.34 -2.47
CA LEU A 114 -12.65 22.90 -2.14
C LEU A 114 -12.21 21.63 -2.90
N GLY A 115 -13.11 20.66 -3.07
CA GLY A 115 -12.93 19.54 -3.99
C GLY A 115 -11.92 18.47 -3.55
N PHE A 116 -11.51 18.48 -2.27
CA PHE A 116 -10.71 17.39 -1.73
C PHE A 116 -11.49 16.08 -1.78
N ALA A 117 -10.86 15.04 -2.32
CA ALA A 117 -11.44 13.71 -2.26
C ALA A 117 -11.53 13.25 -0.80
N SER A 118 -12.48 12.35 -0.50
CA SER A 118 -12.62 11.80 0.84
C SER A 118 -11.28 11.24 1.32
N PRO A 119 -10.81 11.63 2.53
CA PRO A 119 -9.57 11.11 3.08
C PRO A 119 -9.55 9.59 3.04
N ASP A 120 -8.39 9.01 2.72
CA ASP A 120 -8.21 7.56 2.76
C ASP A 120 -8.32 7.02 4.21
N PRO A 121 -8.30 5.70 4.45
CA PRO A 121 -8.29 5.15 5.81
C PRO A 121 -7.10 5.60 6.69
N ALA A 122 -6.06 6.19 6.10
CA ALA A 122 -4.93 6.81 6.81
C ALA A 122 -5.15 8.32 7.04
N ASN A 123 -6.36 8.83 6.78
CA ASN A 123 -6.77 10.22 6.86
C ASN A 123 -5.96 11.16 5.95
N ALA A 124 -5.32 10.65 4.90
CA ALA A 124 -4.53 11.45 3.98
C ALA A 124 -5.34 11.81 2.72
N ILE A 125 -5.27 13.08 2.34
CA ILE A 125 -5.69 13.54 1.01
C ILE A 125 -4.64 13.06 0.02
N ARG A 126 -5.06 12.31 -1.00
CA ARG A 126 -4.17 11.84 -2.08
C ARG A 126 -4.61 12.32 -3.46
N GLY A 127 -5.85 12.77 -3.57
CA GLY A 127 -6.44 13.19 -4.82
C GLY A 127 -7.49 14.28 -4.64
N MET A 128 -7.86 14.88 -5.75
CA MET A 128 -8.95 15.85 -5.85
C MET A 128 -10.03 15.34 -6.78
N SER A 129 -11.28 15.64 -6.43
CA SER A 129 -12.43 15.41 -7.28
C SER A 129 -12.48 16.50 -8.35
N LEU A 130 -12.66 16.12 -9.61
CA LEU A 130 -12.85 17.08 -10.71
C LEU A 130 -14.25 17.67 -10.70
N GLN A 131 -15.24 16.81 -10.44
CA GLN A 131 -16.64 17.16 -10.28
C GLN A 131 -17.04 16.88 -8.84
N VAL A 132 -17.70 17.85 -8.21
CA VAL A 132 -18.19 17.75 -6.84
C VAL A 132 -19.70 17.66 -6.84
N LYS A 133 -20.28 16.95 -5.86
CA LYS A 133 -21.73 17.02 -5.65
C LYS A 133 -22.04 18.29 -4.87
N SER A 134 -23.13 18.98 -5.23
CA SER A 134 -23.59 20.27 -4.67
C SER A 134 -23.37 20.41 -3.15
N THR A 135 -22.23 20.96 -2.76
CA THR A 135 -21.84 21.32 -1.38
C THR A 135 -22.16 22.77 -1.07
N CYS A 136 -22.25 23.61 -2.10
CA CYS A 136 -22.63 25.02 -2.04
C CYS A 136 -23.63 25.30 -3.16
N ASP A 137 -24.76 25.93 -2.86
CA ASP A 137 -25.82 26.20 -3.84
C ASP A 137 -25.35 27.15 -4.97
N GLN A 138 -24.34 27.96 -4.69
CA GLN A 138 -23.74 28.93 -5.62
C GLN A 138 -22.72 28.29 -6.58
N ASN A 139 -22.26 27.05 -6.33
CA ASN A 139 -21.39 26.33 -7.26
C ASN A 139 -22.22 25.69 -8.38
N GLU A 140 -22.73 26.53 -9.29
CA GLU A 140 -23.56 26.11 -10.42
C GLU A 140 -22.82 25.21 -11.41
N ALA A 141 -21.48 25.33 -11.48
CA ALA A 141 -20.65 24.52 -12.36
C ALA A 141 -20.46 23.08 -11.84
N HIS A 142 -20.70 22.85 -10.54
CA HIS A 142 -20.41 21.58 -9.85
C HIS A 142 -18.94 21.13 -10.03
N GLU A 143 -18.03 22.12 -10.08
CA GLU A 143 -16.59 21.91 -10.24
C GLU A 143 -15.85 22.20 -8.94
N SER A 144 -14.67 21.60 -8.79
CA SER A 144 -13.76 21.97 -7.70
C SER A 144 -13.02 23.28 -8.01
N ALA A 145 -12.58 23.97 -6.97
CA ALA A 145 -12.04 25.32 -7.09
C ALA A 145 -10.73 25.38 -7.86
N PHE A 146 -9.92 24.33 -7.76
CA PHE A 146 -8.72 24.20 -8.60
C PHE A 146 -9.07 24.04 -10.09
N VAL A 147 -10.15 23.32 -10.43
CA VAL A 147 -10.63 23.19 -11.81
C VAL A 147 -11.14 24.53 -12.32
N ALA A 148 -11.97 25.23 -11.54
CA ALA A 148 -12.49 26.54 -11.89
C ALA A 148 -11.35 27.56 -12.11
N ALA A 149 -10.30 27.51 -11.27
CA ALA A 149 -9.12 28.34 -11.45
C ALA A 149 -8.36 28.03 -12.75
N LEU A 150 -8.10 26.74 -13.03
CA LEU A 150 -7.45 26.31 -14.27
C LEU A 150 -8.27 26.70 -15.51
N ARG A 151 -9.60 26.61 -15.42
CA ARG A 151 -10.53 26.97 -16.48
C ARG A 151 -10.35 28.42 -16.93
N ILE A 152 -10.32 29.34 -15.95
CA ILE A 152 -10.08 30.76 -16.20
C ILE A 152 -8.64 30.98 -16.70
N ALA A 153 -7.65 30.34 -16.06
CA ALA A 153 -6.24 30.54 -16.38
C ALA A 153 -5.85 30.07 -17.79
N GLU A 154 -6.44 28.97 -18.28
CA GLU A 154 -6.21 28.44 -19.63
C GLU A 154 -7.23 28.93 -20.67
N LYS A 155 -8.21 29.75 -20.26
CA LYS A 155 -9.32 30.22 -21.10
C LYS A 155 -10.10 29.07 -21.76
N ASN A 156 -10.32 28.01 -20.99
CA ASN A 156 -11.03 26.81 -21.43
C ASN A 156 -12.52 26.92 -21.11
N GLN A 157 -13.42 26.72 -22.07
CA GLN A 157 -14.87 26.74 -21.84
C GLN A 157 -15.50 25.33 -21.95
N ASP A 158 -14.71 24.32 -22.28
CA ASP A 158 -15.22 22.97 -22.52
C ASP A 158 -15.58 22.29 -21.19
N PRO A 159 -16.75 21.64 -21.07
CA PRO A 159 -17.11 20.88 -19.87
C PRO A 159 -16.12 19.74 -19.63
N ILE A 160 -15.93 19.36 -18.37
CA ILE A 160 -15.14 18.16 -18.05
C ILE A 160 -15.93 16.92 -18.49
N ASP A 161 -15.38 16.19 -19.46
CA ASP A 161 -15.92 14.91 -19.90
C ASP A 161 -15.20 13.77 -19.19
N VAL A 162 -15.91 13.02 -18.36
CA VAL A 162 -15.37 11.88 -17.58
C VAL A 162 -15.73 10.59 -18.32
N ASN A 163 -14.71 9.91 -18.85
CA ASN A 163 -14.85 8.64 -19.55
C ASN A 163 -14.07 7.54 -18.85
N GLY A 164 -14.75 6.78 -17.98
CA GLY A 164 -14.19 5.65 -17.27
C GLY A 164 -13.09 6.05 -16.28
N ASP A 165 -11.84 5.76 -16.62
CA ASP A 165 -10.64 5.98 -15.81
C ASP A 165 -9.87 7.25 -16.19
N ALA A 166 -10.44 8.11 -17.02
CA ALA A 166 -9.84 9.39 -17.38
C ALA A 166 -10.90 10.48 -17.58
N ALA A 167 -10.50 11.72 -17.39
CA ALA A 167 -11.28 12.90 -17.72
C ALA A 167 -10.54 13.77 -18.73
N GLN A 168 -11.28 14.36 -19.67
CA GLN A 168 -10.76 15.34 -20.61
C GLN A 168 -11.04 16.75 -20.09
N PHE A 169 -10.00 17.56 -19.94
CA PHE A 169 -10.08 18.97 -19.58
C PHE A 169 -9.25 19.79 -20.57
N GLY A 170 -9.91 20.36 -21.59
CA GLY A 170 -9.22 21.09 -22.65
C GLY A 170 -8.21 20.18 -23.36
N LYS A 171 -6.92 20.55 -23.35
CA LYS A 171 -5.83 19.73 -23.90
C LYS A 171 -5.38 18.59 -22.96
N HIS A 172 -5.76 18.64 -21.70
CA HIS A 172 -5.30 17.74 -20.65
C HIS A 172 -6.15 16.47 -20.58
N ARG A 173 -5.49 15.30 -20.57
CA ARG A 173 -6.13 14.01 -20.28
C ARG A 173 -5.74 13.57 -18.88
N ILE A 174 -6.64 13.79 -17.93
CA ILE A 174 -6.42 13.56 -16.51
C ILE A 174 -6.81 12.12 -16.15
N PRO A 175 -5.88 11.22 -15.81
CA PRO A 175 -6.23 9.89 -15.33
C PRO A 175 -6.87 9.97 -13.94
N LEU A 176 -7.87 9.13 -13.72
CA LEU A 176 -8.66 9.05 -12.50
C LEU A 176 -8.48 7.70 -11.83
N VAL A 177 -8.25 7.73 -10.52
CA VAL A 177 -8.19 6.55 -9.66
C VAL A 177 -9.37 6.60 -8.71
N ASN A 178 -10.36 5.73 -8.89
CA ASN A 178 -11.63 5.78 -8.13
C ASN A 178 -12.38 7.12 -8.26
N GLY A 179 -12.34 7.75 -9.44
CA GLY A 179 -13.05 9.01 -9.72
C GLY A 179 -12.35 10.30 -9.27
N GLN A 180 -11.14 10.21 -8.73
CA GLN A 180 -10.32 11.36 -8.31
C GLN A 180 -9.00 11.41 -9.10
N MET A 181 -8.52 12.62 -9.34
CA MET A 181 -7.17 12.87 -9.84
C MET A 181 -6.18 12.77 -8.69
N LEU A 182 -5.16 11.91 -8.78
CA LEU A 182 -4.09 11.86 -7.79
C LEU A 182 -3.17 13.08 -7.90
N ILE A 183 -2.75 13.62 -6.76
CA ILE A 183 -1.92 14.84 -6.68
C ILE A 183 -0.44 14.47 -6.67
N ASN A 184 0.34 15.08 -7.56
CA ASN A 184 1.80 14.98 -7.58
C ASN A 184 2.42 16.06 -6.68
N TYR A 185 2.41 15.79 -5.37
CA TYR A 185 2.88 16.74 -4.35
C TYR A 185 4.32 17.20 -4.57
N SER A 186 4.54 18.51 -4.40
CA SER A 186 5.86 19.11 -4.58
C SER A 186 6.61 19.27 -3.25
N LEU A 187 7.92 18.94 -3.26
CA LEU A 187 8.78 18.95 -2.07
C LEU A 187 9.42 20.32 -1.75
N GLY A 188 8.97 21.43 -2.35
CA GLY A 188 9.61 22.75 -2.20
C GLY A 188 8.62 23.91 -2.28
N GLY A 189 8.98 25.08 -1.74
CA GLY A 189 8.09 26.24 -1.70
C GLY A 189 7.89 26.90 -3.07
N SER A 190 6.65 27.20 -3.42
CA SER A 190 6.34 28.14 -4.50
C SER A 190 6.67 29.56 -4.06
N PRO A 191 6.86 30.51 -4.99
CA PRO A 191 7.01 31.92 -4.62
C PRO A 191 5.86 32.37 -3.72
N THR A 192 6.18 33.00 -2.59
CA THR A 192 5.21 33.33 -1.56
C THR A 192 5.29 34.81 -1.20
N CYS A 193 4.16 35.50 -1.26
CA CYS A 193 3.96 36.83 -0.67
C CYS A 193 3.14 36.67 0.62
N ALA A 194 3.47 37.39 1.68
CA ALA A 194 2.59 37.38 2.85
C ALA A 194 1.36 38.26 2.58
N TYR A 195 0.21 37.90 3.16
CA TYR A 195 -1.02 38.64 2.98
C TYR A 195 -0.88 40.11 3.40
N ILE A 196 -0.16 40.41 4.49
CA ILE A 196 0.12 41.78 4.92
C ILE A 196 0.89 42.61 3.88
N ASP A 197 1.79 41.97 3.11
CA ASP A 197 2.53 42.67 2.07
C ASP A 197 1.60 42.99 0.90
N ALA A 198 0.74 42.07 0.50
CA ALA A 198 -0.29 42.32 -0.49
C ALA A 198 -1.25 43.43 -0.03
N PHE A 199 -1.65 43.42 1.24
CA PHE A 199 -2.51 44.46 1.83
C PHE A 199 -1.84 45.84 1.85
N ASN A 200 -0.52 45.89 2.00
CA ASN A 200 0.29 47.10 1.96
C ASN A 200 0.83 47.42 0.56
N THR A 201 0.40 46.69 -0.48
CA THR A 201 0.84 46.86 -1.87
C THR A 201 2.36 46.71 -2.08
N ALA A 202 2.99 45.86 -1.27
CA ALA A 202 4.44 45.75 -1.11
C ALA A 202 4.94 44.29 -1.19
N CYS A 203 4.30 43.44 -2.00
CA CYS A 203 4.83 42.10 -2.25
C CYS A 203 6.28 42.21 -2.75
N PRO A 204 7.22 41.39 -2.24
CA PRO A 204 8.64 41.53 -2.54
C PRO A 204 9.01 41.25 -4.01
N HIS A 205 8.18 40.44 -4.69
CA HIS A 205 8.38 40.01 -6.07
C HIS A 205 7.08 40.15 -6.89
N PRO A 206 6.60 41.38 -7.16
CA PRO A 206 5.36 41.60 -7.89
C PRO A 206 5.41 41.06 -9.32
N GLU A 207 6.60 40.94 -9.91
CA GLU A 207 6.83 40.30 -11.21
C GLU A 207 6.41 38.82 -11.24
N GLN A 208 6.42 38.15 -10.08
CA GLN A 208 5.97 36.76 -9.95
C GLN A 208 4.45 36.64 -9.79
N ILE A 209 3.69 37.74 -9.79
CA ILE A 209 2.22 37.70 -9.76
C ILE A 209 1.64 37.83 -11.17
N LYS A 210 2.31 38.59 -12.03
CA LYS A 210 1.88 38.82 -13.40
C LYS A 210 1.83 37.51 -14.19
N ASP A 211 0.73 37.27 -14.89
CA ASP A 211 0.49 36.06 -15.71
C ASP A 211 0.55 34.72 -14.94
N HIS A 212 0.57 34.75 -13.60
CA HIS A 212 0.54 33.58 -12.75
C HIS A 212 -0.87 33.26 -12.26
N ILE A 213 -1.07 32.03 -11.81
CA ILE A 213 -2.19 31.64 -10.95
C ILE A 213 -1.83 32.05 -9.53
N VAL A 214 -2.61 32.94 -8.92
CA VAL A 214 -2.39 33.36 -7.53
C VAL A 214 -3.32 32.59 -6.63
N VAL A 215 -2.78 31.90 -5.62
CA VAL A 215 -3.57 31.19 -4.62
C VAL A 215 -3.42 31.91 -3.28
N VAL A 216 -4.50 32.53 -2.84
CA VAL A 216 -4.59 33.18 -1.54
C VAL A 216 -5.20 32.20 -0.56
N GLY A 217 -4.54 31.95 0.57
CA GLY A 217 -5.17 31.13 1.60
C GLY A 217 -4.47 31.12 2.95
N THR A 218 -5.05 30.36 3.88
CA THR A 218 -4.67 30.45 5.28
C THR A 218 -3.41 29.63 5.60
N LYS A 219 -2.47 30.27 6.28
CA LYS A 219 -1.24 29.66 6.81
C LYS A 219 -1.24 29.81 8.33
N LEU A 220 -2.37 29.50 8.96
CA LEU A 220 -2.61 29.57 10.40
C LEU A 220 -3.21 28.25 10.86
N ILE A 221 -2.58 27.59 11.83
CA ILE A 221 -3.10 26.32 12.38
C ILE A 221 -4.48 26.54 13.03
N ASP A 222 -4.64 27.66 13.74
CA ASP A 222 -5.89 28.01 14.44
C ASP A 222 -7.08 28.22 13.48
N ALA A 223 -6.83 28.42 12.17
CA ALA A 223 -7.88 28.58 11.16
C ALA A 223 -8.49 27.24 10.70
N GLY A 224 -7.87 26.10 11.04
CA GLY A 224 -8.44 24.77 10.78
C GLY A 224 -8.25 24.23 9.35
N ASP A 225 -7.68 25.02 8.42
CA ASP A 225 -7.39 24.66 7.03
C ASP A 225 -6.13 23.78 6.89
N VAL A 226 -6.05 22.69 7.66
CA VAL A 226 -4.88 21.79 7.72
C VAL A 226 -5.31 20.36 7.43
N TYR A 227 -4.65 19.74 6.44
CA TYR A 227 -4.97 18.40 5.96
C TYR A 227 -3.73 17.51 5.93
N SER A 228 -3.91 16.21 6.20
CA SER A 228 -2.84 15.24 6.04
C SER A 228 -2.64 14.87 4.56
N GLN A 229 -1.38 14.66 4.17
CA GLN A 229 -0.94 14.32 2.82
C GLN A 229 0.06 13.13 2.88
N PRO A 230 0.30 12.40 1.78
CA PRO A 230 1.13 11.19 1.78
C PRO A 230 2.64 11.47 1.80
N VAL A 231 3.06 12.72 1.62
CA VAL A 231 4.48 13.11 1.59
C VAL A 231 4.87 13.92 2.82
N VAL A 232 6.11 13.73 3.27
CA VAL A 232 6.70 14.54 4.33
C VAL A 232 7.12 15.89 3.78
N PHE A 233 6.71 16.96 4.46
CA PHE A 233 7.11 18.32 4.14
C PHE A 233 7.92 18.92 5.28
N LYS A 234 9.12 19.43 4.97
CA LYS A 234 9.95 20.07 5.98
C LYS A 234 9.43 21.48 6.26
N HIS A 235 8.90 21.67 7.45
CA HIS A 235 8.35 22.94 7.91
C HIS A 235 9.45 23.96 8.23
N ASP A 236 9.19 25.24 7.95
CA ASP A 236 10.00 26.36 8.44
C ASP A 236 9.47 26.86 9.82
N SER A 237 10.19 27.79 10.46
CA SER A 237 9.82 28.31 11.79
C SER A 237 8.54 29.14 11.83
N SER A 238 7.98 29.54 10.68
CA SER A 238 6.67 30.17 10.57
C SER A 238 5.52 29.16 10.61
N PHE A 239 5.78 27.87 10.36
CA PHE A 239 4.80 26.77 10.46
C PHE A 239 4.76 26.17 11.87
N CYS A 240 5.91 26.04 12.53
CA CYS A 240 5.99 25.57 13.91
C CYS A 240 7.01 26.41 14.68
N PRO A 241 6.56 27.27 15.61
CA PRO A 241 7.46 28.07 16.43
C PRO A 241 8.45 27.15 17.16
N THR A 242 9.70 27.59 17.30
CA THR A 242 10.74 26.84 18.05
C THR A 242 10.35 26.55 19.51
N THR A 243 9.35 27.26 20.03
CA THR A 243 8.78 27.09 21.37
C THR A 243 7.74 25.97 21.49
N ARG A 244 7.23 25.42 20.38
CA ARG A 244 6.33 24.27 20.35
C ARG A 244 6.98 23.13 19.54
N PRO A 245 7.53 22.08 20.17
CA PRO A 245 8.19 21.00 19.44
C PRO A 245 7.24 20.02 18.72
N GLN A 246 5.92 20.15 18.89
CA GLN A 246 4.90 19.25 18.31
C GLN A 246 3.68 20.02 17.79
N CYS A 247 3.86 21.02 16.92
CA CYS A 247 2.72 21.80 16.38
C CYS A 247 1.92 21.04 15.30
N MET A 248 2.58 20.16 14.55
CA MET A 248 2.01 19.38 13.44
C MET A 248 2.82 18.09 13.24
N LEU A 249 2.20 17.11 12.57
CA LEU A 249 2.90 15.97 12.00
C LEU A 249 3.54 16.39 10.65
N ASP A 250 4.73 15.88 10.36
CA ASP A 250 5.47 16.14 9.10
C ASP A 250 4.67 15.82 7.82
N ASN A 251 3.54 15.12 7.94
CA ASN A 251 2.64 14.75 6.85
C ASN A 251 1.39 15.65 6.76
N GLN A 252 1.39 16.85 7.34
CA GLN A 252 0.28 17.80 7.26
C GLN A 252 0.65 19.06 6.47
N ASN A 253 -0.32 19.66 5.77
CA ASN A 253 -0.16 20.85 4.95
C ASN A 253 -1.45 21.68 4.89
N TYR A 254 -1.36 22.93 4.43
CA TYR A 254 -2.52 23.82 4.32
C TYR A 254 -3.34 23.56 3.04
N GLY A 255 -4.66 23.77 3.08
CA GLY A 255 -5.56 23.50 1.96
C GLY A 255 -5.18 24.23 0.68
N TYR A 256 -4.94 25.53 0.77
CA TYR A 256 -4.50 26.35 -0.37
C TYR A 256 -3.22 25.82 -1.05
N ARG A 257 -2.32 25.21 -0.27
CA ARG A 257 -1.09 24.61 -0.81
C ARG A 257 -1.35 23.30 -1.54
N ILE A 258 -2.25 22.47 -1.01
CA ILE A 258 -2.67 21.22 -1.67
C ILE A 258 -3.36 21.54 -3.00
N MET A 259 -4.21 22.57 -3.04
CA MET A 259 -4.82 23.04 -4.30
C MET A 259 -3.79 23.54 -5.31
N ALA A 260 -2.76 24.26 -4.85
CA ALA A 260 -1.66 24.67 -5.71
C ALA A 260 -0.90 23.47 -6.31
N ASP A 261 -0.64 22.42 -5.53
CA ASP A 261 0.00 21.19 -6.02
C ASP A 261 -0.92 20.41 -7.00
N ALA A 262 -2.23 20.44 -6.81
CA ALA A 262 -3.18 19.85 -7.75
C ALA A 262 -3.23 20.61 -9.09
N MET A 263 -3.22 21.95 -9.07
CA MET A 263 -3.10 22.74 -10.29
C MET A 263 -1.76 22.50 -10.99
N ALA A 264 -0.66 22.44 -10.24
CA ALA A 264 0.65 22.11 -10.78
C ALA A 264 0.68 20.73 -11.46
N THR A 265 -0.05 19.76 -10.90
CA THR A 265 -0.18 18.41 -11.47
C THR A 265 -0.79 18.45 -12.87
N VAL A 266 -1.84 19.26 -13.07
CA VAL A 266 -2.50 19.44 -14.38
C VAL A 266 -1.63 20.26 -15.34
N LEU A 267 -1.13 21.43 -14.90
CA LEU A 267 -0.35 22.34 -15.75
C LEU A 267 0.93 21.71 -16.30
N GLN A 268 1.53 20.78 -15.54
CA GLN A 268 2.76 20.08 -15.94
C GLN A 268 2.49 18.75 -16.65
N ASP A 269 1.23 18.33 -16.79
CA ASP A 269 0.84 16.99 -17.26
C ASP A 269 1.55 15.85 -16.50
N ARG A 270 1.79 16.03 -15.19
CA ARG A 270 2.55 15.10 -14.33
C ARG A 270 1.65 14.23 -13.48
N TYR A 271 0.78 13.48 -14.15
CA TYR A 271 -0.22 12.66 -13.48
C TYR A 271 0.35 11.38 -12.88
N ILE A 272 -0.09 11.06 -11.67
CA ILE A 272 0.19 9.77 -11.05
C ILE A 272 -0.87 8.77 -11.49
N THR A 273 -0.44 7.66 -12.08
CA THR A 273 -1.30 6.54 -12.46
C THR A 273 -1.05 5.36 -11.54
N VAL A 274 -2.09 4.56 -11.31
CA VAL A 274 -2.00 3.31 -10.56
C VAL A 274 -2.19 2.17 -11.54
N GLU A 275 -1.44 1.08 -11.36
CA GLU A 275 -1.59 -0.10 -12.20
C GLU A 275 -3.04 -0.64 -12.20
N PRO A 276 -3.57 -1.10 -13.34
CA PRO A 276 -4.89 -1.71 -13.39
C PRO A 276 -4.96 -2.96 -12.52
N ARG A 277 -6.06 -3.14 -11.78
CA ARG A 277 -6.26 -4.28 -10.88
C ARG A 277 -6.09 -5.65 -11.57
N SER A 278 -6.48 -5.75 -12.84
CA SER A 278 -6.31 -6.96 -13.66
C SER A 278 -4.84 -7.30 -13.90
N TRP A 279 -3.99 -6.29 -14.05
CA TRP A 279 -2.55 -6.45 -14.20
C TRP A 279 -1.92 -6.90 -12.89
N THR A 280 -2.28 -6.27 -11.76
CA THR A 280 -1.80 -6.69 -10.42
C THR A 280 -2.11 -8.16 -10.16
N ILE A 281 -3.34 -8.62 -10.47
CA ILE A 281 -3.72 -10.03 -10.31
C ILE A 281 -2.92 -10.92 -11.28
N GLY A 282 -2.83 -10.54 -12.55
CA GLY A 282 -2.10 -11.32 -13.56
C GLY A 282 -0.62 -11.48 -13.23
N VAL A 283 0.06 -10.39 -12.85
CA VAL A 283 1.47 -10.39 -12.43
C VAL A 283 1.65 -11.20 -11.15
N SER A 284 0.77 -11.05 -10.16
CA SER A 284 0.85 -11.83 -8.92
C SER A 284 0.73 -13.34 -9.18
N LEU A 285 -0.21 -13.76 -10.02
CA LEU A 285 -0.37 -15.17 -10.40
C LEU A 285 0.82 -15.69 -11.20
N LEU A 286 1.34 -14.88 -12.13
CA LEU A 286 2.51 -15.24 -12.93
C LEU A 286 3.76 -15.42 -12.05
N LEU A 287 4.03 -14.47 -11.15
CA LEU A 287 5.17 -14.54 -10.23
C LEU A 287 5.03 -15.70 -9.25
N ALA A 288 3.82 -15.95 -8.72
CA ALA A 288 3.54 -17.12 -7.90
C ALA A 288 3.81 -18.44 -8.64
N LEU A 289 3.40 -18.54 -9.91
CA LEU A 289 3.66 -19.72 -10.76
C LEU A 289 5.15 -19.91 -11.02
N ILE A 290 5.87 -18.85 -11.37
CA ILE A 290 7.34 -18.89 -11.59
C ILE A 290 8.06 -19.39 -10.35
N VAL A 291 7.72 -18.86 -9.18
CA VAL A 291 8.31 -19.27 -7.91
C VAL A 291 7.98 -20.73 -7.59
N GLY A 292 6.73 -21.15 -7.79
CA GLY A 292 6.33 -22.54 -7.55
C GLY A 292 7.09 -23.53 -8.43
N LEU A 293 7.23 -23.23 -9.73
CA LEU A 293 8.00 -24.05 -10.67
C LEU A 293 9.51 -24.05 -10.33
N ALA A 294 10.07 -22.89 -9.96
CA ALA A 294 11.47 -22.77 -9.57
C ALA A 294 11.79 -23.59 -8.30
N VAL A 295 10.92 -23.54 -7.29
CA VAL A 295 11.07 -24.32 -6.04
C VAL A 295 10.97 -25.82 -6.29
N TYR A 296 10.14 -26.23 -7.25
CA TYR A 296 10.02 -27.63 -7.67
C TYR A 296 11.25 -28.13 -8.43
N GLY A 297 11.75 -27.36 -9.40
CA GLY A 297 12.84 -27.78 -10.29
C GLY A 297 14.26 -27.58 -9.74
N LEU A 298 14.48 -26.61 -8.85
CA LEU A 298 15.81 -26.25 -8.37
C LEU A 298 16.16 -26.91 -7.02
N GLY A 299 17.45 -26.94 -6.68
CA GLY A 299 17.88 -27.30 -5.33
C GLY A 299 17.35 -26.32 -4.27
N PHE A 300 17.11 -26.80 -3.04
CA PHE A 300 16.50 -26.00 -1.96
C PHE A 300 17.19 -24.64 -1.74
N ARG A 301 18.53 -24.62 -1.72
CA ARG A 301 19.32 -23.37 -1.56
C ARG A 301 19.14 -22.42 -2.73
N ALA A 302 19.18 -22.94 -3.97
CA ALA A 302 19.02 -22.13 -5.17
C ALA A 302 17.61 -21.53 -5.27
N ALA A 303 16.57 -22.28 -4.88
CA ALA A 303 15.20 -21.81 -4.86
C ALA A 303 14.97 -20.67 -3.85
N ILE A 304 15.57 -20.75 -2.65
CA ILE A 304 15.49 -19.67 -1.65
C ILE A 304 16.18 -18.41 -2.15
N ILE A 305 17.42 -18.53 -2.64
CA ILE A 305 18.17 -17.38 -3.17
C ILE A 305 17.40 -16.74 -4.33
N GLY A 306 16.93 -17.53 -5.29
CA GLY A 306 16.14 -17.02 -6.42
C GLY A 306 14.83 -16.34 -6.01
N THR A 307 14.18 -16.79 -4.93
CA THR A 307 12.97 -16.13 -4.41
C THR A 307 13.29 -14.77 -3.78
N ILE A 308 14.39 -14.68 -3.02
CA ILE A 308 14.87 -13.43 -2.43
C ILE A 308 15.27 -12.44 -3.52
N ASP A 309 16.01 -12.90 -4.54
CA ASP A 309 16.43 -12.09 -5.68
C ASP A 309 15.22 -11.57 -6.46
N LEU A 310 14.19 -12.41 -6.67
CA LEU A 310 12.96 -12.01 -7.34
C LEU A 310 12.19 -10.94 -6.55
N LEU A 311 12.10 -11.08 -5.21
CA LEU A 311 11.50 -10.05 -4.35
C LEU A 311 12.29 -8.73 -4.43
N GLY A 312 13.62 -8.80 -4.36
CA GLY A 312 14.47 -7.62 -4.51
C GLY A 312 14.27 -6.94 -5.87
N LEU A 313 14.26 -7.72 -6.94
CA LEU A 313 14.02 -7.24 -8.31
C LEU A 313 12.64 -6.60 -8.45
N TYR A 314 11.60 -7.17 -7.83
CA TYR A 314 10.26 -6.60 -7.81
C TYR A 314 10.26 -5.20 -7.20
N TYR A 315 10.85 -5.02 -6.01
CA TYR A 315 10.89 -3.71 -5.37
C TYR A 315 11.74 -2.70 -6.14
N VAL A 316 12.86 -3.13 -6.73
CA VAL A 316 13.64 -2.27 -7.63
C VAL A 316 12.81 -1.83 -8.83
N ALA A 317 12.09 -2.75 -9.46
CA ALA A 317 11.19 -2.43 -10.57
C ALA A 317 10.07 -1.47 -10.13
N ALA A 318 9.45 -1.70 -8.98
CA ALA A 318 8.42 -0.82 -8.42
C ALA A 318 8.95 0.61 -8.17
N ILE A 319 10.17 0.76 -7.64
CA ILE A 319 10.81 2.08 -7.46
C ILE A 319 11.08 2.75 -8.80
N VAL A 320 11.61 2.02 -9.78
CA VAL A 320 11.89 2.56 -11.12
C VAL A 320 10.61 2.99 -11.83
N LEU A 321 9.51 2.23 -11.68
CA LEU A 321 8.21 2.58 -12.24
C LEU A 321 7.58 3.77 -11.51
N ALA A 322 7.74 3.87 -10.19
CA ALA A 322 7.27 5.02 -9.42
C ALA A 322 7.99 6.33 -9.84
N GLN A 323 9.27 6.25 -10.22
CA GLN A 323 10.00 7.40 -10.82
C GLN A 323 9.46 7.82 -12.20
N ARG A 324 8.62 6.99 -12.82
CA ARG A 324 7.90 7.26 -14.08
C ARG A 324 6.43 7.55 -13.85
N ASP A 325 6.07 8.00 -12.64
CA ASP A 325 4.71 8.35 -12.20
C ASP A 325 3.69 7.19 -12.30
N LEU A 326 4.17 5.94 -12.31
CA LEU A 326 3.34 4.72 -12.24
C LEU A 326 3.53 4.05 -10.87
N LEU A 327 2.49 4.10 -10.04
CA LEU A 327 2.46 3.42 -8.75
C LEU A 327 2.07 1.95 -8.93
N VAL A 328 3.00 1.08 -8.54
CA VAL A 328 2.82 -0.37 -8.47
C VAL A 328 2.54 -0.78 -7.03
N ASP A 329 1.66 -1.75 -6.83
CA ASP A 329 1.30 -2.19 -5.49
C ASP A 329 2.50 -2.85 -4.77
N PRO A 330 2.91 -2.39 -3.57
CA PRO A 330 4.08 -2.92 -2.90
C PRO A 330 3.83 -4.21 -2.10
N LEU A 331 2.62 -4.78 -2.13
CA LEU A 331 2.16 -5.77 -1.17
C LEU A 331 1.60 -7.06 -1.80
N TYR A 332 0.66 -6.99 -2.72
CA TYR A 332 -0.04 -8.14 -3.29
C TYR A 332 0.91 -9.11 -3.99
N ALA A 333 1.77 -8.62 -4.89
CA ALA A 333 2.69 -9.51 -5.60
C ALA A 333 3.78 -10.10 -4.68
N PRO A 334 4.39 -9.34 -3.74
CA PRO A 334 5.29 -9.90 -2.74
C PRO A 334 4.63 -10.95 -1.83
N ILE A 335 3.40 -10.71 -1.37
CA ILE A 335 2.63 -11.72 -0.60
C ILE A 335 2.41 -12.96 -1.45
N ALA A 336 2.02 -12.81 -2.72
CA ALA A 336 1.83 -13.95 -3.62
C ALA A 336 3.11 -14.77 -3.81
N ILE A 337 4.27 -14.10 -3.98
CA ILE A 337 5.58 -14.75 -4.05
C ILE A 337 5.87 -15.54 -2.77
N VAL A 338 5.72 -14.92 -1.60
CA VAL A 338 6.02 -15.55 -0.30
C VAL A 338 5.09 -16.73 -0.01
N LEU A 339 3.80 -16.59 -0.30
CA LEU A 339 2.81 -17.66 -0.14
C LEU A 339 3.10 -18.82 -1.11
N ALA A 340 3.41 -18.52 -2.38
CA ALA A 340 3.75 -19.55 -3.36
C ALA A 340 5.03 -20.30 -2.98
N ALA A 341 6.07 -19.59 -2.52
CA ALA A 341 7.30 -20.19 -2.03
C ALA A 341 7.04 -21.09 -0.82
N SER A 342 6.28 -20.61 0.17
CA SER A 342 5.94 -21.36 1.39
C SER A 342 5.14 -22.62 1.08
N PHE A 343 4.10 -22.51 0.23
CA PHE A 343 3.28 -23.64 -0.18
C PHE A 343 4.10 -24.67 -0.96
N SER A 344 4.89 -24.23 -1.93
CA SER A 344 5.71 -25.11 -2.78
C SER A 344 6.78 -25.82 -1.97
N LEU A 345 7.39 -25.13 -1.00
CA LEU A 345 8.37 -25.72 -0.10
C LEU A 345 7.74 -26.76 0.82
N GLY A 346 6.57 -26.45 1.40
CA GLY A 346 5.81 -27.39 2.21
C GLY A 346 5.40 -28.64 1.43
N ALA A 347 4.90 -28.46 0.20
CA ALA A 347 4.54 -29.56 -0.69
C ALA A 347 5.75 -30.44 -1.01
N ARG A 348 6.90 -29.83 -1.35
CA ARG A 348 8.15 -30.55 -1.60
C ARG A 348 8.62 -31.32 -0.37
N TYR A 349 8.57 -30.71 0.82
CA TYR A 349 8.92 -31.37 2.07
C TYR A 349 8.07 -32.62 2.31
N VAL A 350 6.75 -32.51 2.13
CA VAL A 350 5.82 -33.65 2.29
C VAL A 350 6.10 -34.75 1.24
N LEU A 351 6.39 -34.38 0.00
CA LEU A 351 6.71 -35.35 -1.06
C LEU A 351 8.01 -36.11 -0.75
N VAL A 352 9.08 -35.40 -0.39
CA VAL A 352 10.37 -35.98 -0.02
C VAL A 352 10.24 -36.87 1.21
N GLU A 353 9.48 -36.45 2.22
CA GLU A 353 9.23 -37.23 3.43
C GLU A 353 8.43 -38.51 3.15
N ARG A 354 7.45 -38.45 2.24
CA ARG A 354 6.68 -39.63 1.80
C ARG A 354 7.58 -40.64 1.07
N GLU A 355 8.45 -40.17 0.18
CA GLU A 355 9.41 -41.02 -0.51
C GLU A 355 10.39 -41.65 0.48
N ARG A 356 10.93 -40.87 1.42
CA ARG A 356 11.79 -41.36 2.49
C ARG A 356 11.13 -42.46 3.30
N ARG A 357 9.90 -42.26 3.79
CA ARG A 357 9.16 -43.28 4.56
C ARG A 357 8.86 -44.53 3.74
N LYS A 358 8.64 -44.39 2.44
CA LYS A 358 8.44 -45.54 1.54
C LYS A 358 9.72 -46.37 1.43
N VAL A 359 10.87 -45.71 1.27
CA VAL A 359 12.19 -46.35 1.24
C VAL A 359 12.48 -47.04 2.58
N GLU A 360 12.33 -46.35 3.70
CA GLU A 360 12.55 -46.92 5.05
C GLU A 360 11.69 -48.17 5.30
N ARG A 361 10.42 -48.17 4.85
CA ARG A 361 9.53 -49.33 4.98
C ARG A 361 9.98 -50.53 4.16
N ILE A 362 10.44 -50.30 2.93
CA ILE A 362 10.94 -51.38 2.06
C ILE A 362 12.22 -51.94 2.65
N PHE A 363 13.19 -51.10 3.02
CA PHE A 363 14.45 -51.55 3.61
C PHE A 363 14.25 -52.24 4.97
N GLY A 364 13.29 -51.80 5.78
CA GLY A 364 12.95 -52.43 7.05
C GLY A 364 12.37 -53.85 6.94
N GLN A 365 11.96 -54.29 5.74
CA GLN A 365 11.52 -55.67 5.49
C GLN A 365 12.68 -56.62 5.18
N TYR A 366 13.85 -56.10 4.77
CA TYR A 366 15.00 -56.92 4.34
C TYR A 366 16.19 -56.86 5.30
N VAL A 367 16.18 -55.95 6.27
CA VAL A 367 17.27 -55.74 7.23
C VAL A 367 16.65 -55.72 8.62
N ASP A 368 17.17 -56.57 9.52
CA ASP A 368 16.73 -56.61 10.91
C ASP A 368 16.66 -55.17 11.49
N PRO A 369 15.54 -54.79 12.16
CA PRO A 369 15.36 -53.44 12.70
C PRO A 369 16.48 -52.96 13.62
N ARG A 370 17.24 -53.87 14.23
CA ARG A 370 18.39 -53.56 15.10
C ARG A 370 19.62 -53.15 14.28
N ILE A 371 19.86 -53.80 13.14
CA ILE A 371 20.94 -53.45 12.20
C ILE A 371 20.66 -52.11 11.54
N SER A 372 19.43 -51.87 11.12
CA SER A 372 19.06 -50.59 10.49
C SER A 372 19.15 -49.41 11.47
N ARG A 373 18.80 -49.60 12.75
CA ARG A 373 19.03 -48.59 13.80
C ARG A 373 20.51 -48.35 14.09
N GLN A 374 21.33 -49.40 14.21
CA GLN A 374 22.78 -49.25 14.37
C GLN A 374 23.44 -48.57 13.16
N LEU A 375 22.96 -48.83 11.95
CA LEU A 375 23.42 -48.14 10.73
C LEU A 375 22.96 -46.68 10.67
N ALA A 376 21.79 -46.34 11.21
CA ALA A 376 21.29 -44.97 11.28
C ALA A 376 22.03 -44.13 12.35
N ASP A 377 22.42 -44.75 13.46
CA ASP A 377 23.15 -44.09 14.56
C ASP A 377 24.67 -44.00 14.31
N SER A 378 25.22 -44.83 13.42
CA SER A 378 26.65 -44.81 13.06
C SER A 378 26.91 -43.92 11.85
N ARG A 379 27.99 -43.12 11.89
CA ARG A 379 28.32 -42.12 10.85
C ARG A 379 28.82 -42.71 9.53
N SER A 380 28.94 -44.03 9.39
CA SER A 380 29.55 -44.67 8.22
C SER A 380 29.21 -46.15 8.12
N ILE A 381 28.67 -46.58 6.97
CA ILE A 381 28.44 -47.99 6.61
C ILE A 381 29.74 -48.83 6.71
N LYS A 382 30.91 -48.20 6.48
CA LYS A 382 32.21 -48.88 6.59
C LYS A 382 32.51 -49.34 8.01
N ASP A 383 32.06 -48.65 9.05
CA ASP A 383 32.36 -49.05 10.43
C ASP A 383 31.57 -50.30 10.84
N VAL A 384 30.40 -50.51 10.26
CA VAL A 384 29.52 -51.68 10.50
C VAL A 384 29.94 -52.89 9.66
N THR A 385 30.48 -52.69 8.45
CA THR A 385 30.84 -53.79 7.53
C THR A 385 32.33 -54.18 7.53
N SER A 386 33.24 -53.35 8.06
CA SER A 386 34.70 -53.52 7.85
C SER A 386 35.44 -54.35 8.91
N LYS A 387 34.79 -54.84 9.96
CA LYS A 387 35.46 -55.67 10.99
C LYS A 387 34.80 -57.04 11.05
N GLY A 388 35.26 -57.96 10.20
CA GLY A 388 35.02 -59.38 10.43
C GLY A 388 35.61 -59.76 11.78
N GLU A 389 34.76 -60.12 12.73
CA GLU A 389 35.17 -60.57 14.07
C GLU A 389 35.00 -62.10 14.17
N ARG A 390 35.88 -62.75 14.93
CA ARG A 390 35.62 -64.13 15.36
C ARG A 390 34.69 -64.05 16.56
N ARG A 391 33.50 -64.63 16.44
CA ARG A 391 32.52 -64.71 17.52
C ARG A 391 31.98 -66.13 17.63
N GLU A 392 31.72 -66.56 18.86
CA GLU A 392 31.02 -67.79 19.15
C GLU A 392 29.51 -67.59 18.90
N LEU A 393 28.90 -68.42 18.07
CA LEU A 393 27.49 -68.29 17.67
C LEU A 393 26.76 -69.60 17.93
N THR A 394 25.48 -69.51 18.29
CA THR A 394 24.56 -70.65 18.18
C THR A 394 23.84 -70.55 16.86
N LEU A 395 23.80 -71.65 16.11
CA LEU A 395 23.03 -71.76 14.87
C LEU A 395 21.89 -72.75 15.08
N MET A 396 20.72 -72.40 14.57
CA MET A 396 19.55 -73.27 14.52
C MET A 396 19.17 -73.48 13.06
N PHE A 397 19.01 -74.75 12.70
CA PHE A 397 18.50 -75.21 11.41
C PHE A 397 17.21 -75.99 11.71
N VAL A 398 16.09 -75.51 11.18
CA VAL A 398 14.78 -76.16 11.36
C VAL A 398 14.14 -76.33 10.01
N ASP A 399 13.67 -77.54 9.76
CA ASP A 399 13.10 -77.94 8.48
C ASP A 399 11.84 -78.79 8.68
N ILE A 400 10.91 -78.76 7.71
CA ILE A 400 9.63 -79.47 7.81
C ILE A 400 9.81 -80.92 7.37
N ARG A 401 9.46 -81.86 8.25
CA ARG A 401 9.50 -83.29 7.91
C ARG A 401 8.49 -83.62 6.81
N GLY A 402 8.99 -84.18 5.71
CA GLY A 402 8.15 -84.70 4.63
C GLY A 402 7.59 -83.63 3.69
N PHE A 403 8.15 -82.42 3.72
CA PHE A 403 7.69 -81.29 2.91
C PHE A 403 7.73 -81.54 1.42
N THR A 404 8.74 -82.23 0.88
CA THR A 404 8.81 -82.58 -0.54
C THR A 404 7.60 -83.39 -0.98
N ALA A 405 7.23 -84.43 -0.21
CA ALA A 405 6.06 -85.25 -0.52
C ALA A 405 4.74 -84.48 -0.39
N MET A 406 4.65 -83.56 0.58
CA MET A 406 3.49 -82.67 0.75
C MET A 406 3.35 -81.70 -0.42
N SER A 407 4.44 -81.06 -0.83
CA SER A 407 4.45 -80.05 -1.91
C SER A 407 4.17 -80.64 -3.29
N GLU A 408 4.60 -81.88 -3.55
CA GLU A 408 4.25 -82.60 -4.79
C GLU A 408 2.77 -82.98 -4.88
N ALA A 409 2.08 -83.09 -3.74
CA ALA A 409 0.67 -83.50 -3.65
C ALA A 409 -0.32 -82.32 -3.56
N MET A 410 0.16 -81.08 -3.50
CA MET A 410 -0.65 -79.87 -3.29
C MET A 410 -0.51 -78.89 -4.46
N SER A 411 -1.47 -77.96 -4.57
CA SER A 411 -1.36 -76.85 -5.53
C SER A 411 -0.27 -75.87 -5.10
N ALA A 412 0.34 -75.15 -6.05
CA ALA A 412 1.39 -74.19 -5.74
C ALA A 412 0.90 -73.07 -4.80
N GLU A 413 -0.35 -72.63 -4.96
CA GLU A 413 -0.99 -71.63 -4.11
C GLU A 413 -1.16 -72.13 -2.67
N ASP A 414 -1.63 -73.37 -2.48
CA ASP A 414 -1.84 -73.96 -1.16
C ASP A 414 -0.51 -74.24 -0.45
N VAL A 415 0.50 -74.73 -1.19
CA VAL A 415 1.86 -74.93 -0.67
C VAL A 415 2.45 -73.61 -0.20
N LEU A 416 2.30 -72.55 -1.01
CA LEU A 416 2.78 -71.22 -0.66
C LEU A 416 2.09 -70.67 0.58
N ALA A 417 0.77 -70.87 0.73
CA ALA A 417 0.02 -70.41 1.90
C ALA A 417 0.51 -71.09 3.19
N VAL A 418 0.67 -72.42 3.17
CA VAL A 418 1.14 -73.21 4.34
C VAL A 418 2.57 -72.81 4.72
N ILE A 419 3.47 -72.65 3.74
CA ILE A 419 4.84 -72.22 4.00
C ILE A 419 4.87 -70.81 4.58
N GLN A 420 4.10 -69.89 4.00
CA GLN A 420 4.07 -68.51 4.50
C GLN A 420 3.58 -68.45 5.95
N GLU A 421 2.54 -69.21 6.31
CA GLU A 421 2.06 -69.30 7.68
C GLU A 421 3.13 -69.88 8.62
N TYR A 422 3.74 -71.01 8.26
CA TYR A 422 4.82 -71.64 9.04
C TYR A 422 6.01 -70.70 9.24
N LEU A 423 6.53 -70.13 8.14
CA LEU A 423 7.69 -69.24 8.18
C LEU A 423 7.38 -67.99 9.01
N ASN A 424 6.19 -67.40 8.90
CA ASN A 424 5.80 -66.22 9.67
C ASN A 424 5.75 -66.49 11.18
N GLU A 425 5.12 -67.59 11.60
CA GLU A 425 5.02 -67.97 13.01
C GLU A 425 6.39 -68.31 13.61
N MET A 426 7.19 -69.12 12.91
CA MET A 426 8.54 -69.48 13.35
C MET A 426 9.46 -68.26 13.40
N SER A 427 9.41 -67.38 12.39
CA SER A 427 10.18 -66.13 12.38
C SER A 427 9.82 -65.23 13.56
N SER A 428 8.53 -65.13 13.87
CA SER A 428 8.04 -64.36 15.02
C SER A 428 8.57 -64.92 16.35
N LEU A 429 8.64 -66.24 16.49
CA LEU A 429 9.22 -66.91 17.67
C LEU A 429 10.73 -66.66 17.78
N ILE A 430 11.47 -66.80 16.68
CA ILE A 430 12.91 -66.55 16.65
C ILE A 430 13.23 -65.12 17.07
N LEU A 431 12.53 -64.14 16.47
CA LEU A 431 12.72 -62.72 16.78
C LEU A 431 12.30 -62.36 18.22
N LYS A 432 11.27 -63.04 18.76
CA LYS A 432 10.83 -62.88 20.16
C LYS A 432 11.91 -63.27 21.16
N TRP A 433 12.73 -64.26 20.82
CA TRP A 433 13.87 -64.73 21.62
C TRP A 433 15.20 -64.12 21.19
N ASP A 434 15.17 -62.93 20.58
CA ASP A 434 16.34 -62.18 20.15
C ASP A 434 17.26 -62.93 19.16
N GLY A 435 16.74 -63.93 18.45
CA GLY A 435 17.44 -64.59 17.35
C GLY A 435 17.41 -63.73 16.08
N THR A 436 18.46 -63.84 15.29
CA THR A 436 18.57 -63.18 13.97
C THR A 436 18.36 -64.22 12.89
N ILE A 437 17.46 -63.96 11.95
CA ILE A 437 17.25 -64.84 10.78
C ILE A 437 18.34 -64.55 9.75
N ASP A 438 19.13 -65.55 9.41
CA ASP A 438 20.23 -65.44 8.43
C ASP A 438 19.67 -65.61 7.01
N LYS A 439 18.91 -66.69 6.75
CA LYS A 439 18.16 -66.90 5.51
C LYS A 439 17.09 -67.97 5.63
N TYR A 440 16.24 -68.02 4.60
CA TYR A 440 15.32 -69.12 4.31
C TYR A 440 15.87 -69.96 3.16
N VAL A 441 15.78 -71.29 3.26
CA VAL A 441 16.22 -72.23 2.22
C VAL A 441 15.09 -73.22 1.94
N GLY A 442 14.15 -72.85 1.06
CA GLY A 442 12.95 -73.66 0.86
C GLY A 442 12.04 -73.61 2.08
N ASP A 443 11.79 -74.76 2.71
CA ASP A 443 11.08 -74.93 3.98
C ASP A 443 11.99 -74.82 5.22
N GLU A 444 13.30 -74.71 5.03
CA GLU A 444 14.27 -74.56 6.12
C GLU A 444 14.44 -73.09 6.55
N ILE A 445 14.54 -72.88 7.87
CA ILE A 445 14.91 -71.61 8.48
C ILE A 445 16.29 -71.74 9.12
N VAL A 446 17.20 -70.83 8.76
CA VAL A 446 18.51 -70.67 9.40
C VAL A 446 18.48 -69.44 10.30
N ALA A 447 18.67 -69.65 11.60
CA ALA A 447 18.73 -68.58 12.59
C ALA A 447 20.03 -68.64 13.40
N ILE A 448 20.48 -67.46 13.84
CA ILE A 448 21.72 -67.28 14.60
C ILE A 448 21.47 -66.46 15.86
N TRP A 449 22.15 -66.82 16.94
CA TRP A 449 22.19 -66.05 18.19
C TRP A 449 23.63 -65.60 18.48
N ASN A 450 23.77 -64.56 19.31
CA ASN A 450 25.01 -63.82 19.56
C ASN A 450 25.52 -62.96 18.38
N ALA A 451 24.75 -62.80 17.31
CA ALA A 451 25.02 -61.84 16.24
C ALA A 451 23.71 -61.18 15.76
N PRO A 452 23.68 -59.86 15.52
CA PRO A 452 24.78 -58.89 15.65
C PRO A 452 25.05 -58.46 17.09
N THR A 453 24.06 -58.59 17.98
CA THR A 453 24.13 -58.19 19.39
C THR A 453 24.73 -59.30 20.25
N HIS A 454 25.60 -58.94 21.18
CA HIS A 454 26.21 -59.88 22.12
C HIS A 454 25.16 -60.42 23.11
N GLN A 455 25.09 -61.75 23.24
CA GLN A 455 24.16 -62.48 24.10
C GLN A 455 24.94 -63.53 24.90
N PRO A 456 25.21 -63.32 26.21
CA PRO A 456 26.07 -64.21 27.01
C PRO A 456 25.57 -65.65 27.13
N GLN A 457 24.26 -65.87 26.96
CA GLN A 457 23.59 -67.16 27.10
C GLN A 457 23.00 -67.64 25.77
N HIS A 458 23.61 -67.28 24.64
CA HIS A 458 23.09 -67.56 23.28
C HIS A 458 22.81 -69.03 22.95
N ALA A 459 23.27 -69.99 23.75
CA ALA A 459 23.07 -71.42 23.54
C ALA A 459 21.93 -72.04 24.39
N LEU A 460 21.40 -71.30 25.38
CA LEU A 460 20.32 -71.72 26.27
C LEU A 460 19.00 -71.08 25.82
#